data_AF-A0A6A6NSF1-F1
#
_entry.id   AF-A0A6A6NSF1-F1
#
_cell.length_a   1.000
_cell.length_b   1.000
_cell.length_c   1.000
_cell.angle_alpha   90.00
_cell.angle_beta   90.00
_cell.angle_gamma   90.00
#
_symmetry.space_group_name_H-M   'P 1'
#
loop_
_entity.id
_entity.type
_entity.pdbx_description
1 polymer ?
#
loop_
_entity_poly.entity_id
_entity_poly.type
_entity_poly.pdbx_seq_one_letter_code
_entity_poly.pdbx_strand_id
1 'polypeptide(L)'
;TCSNPKPNSCAFYDDCLEDECQCGADGYPIGYGLHYCEEFTDAKSQMSDAGKDWVAETMLCLQNELVPWATGSRTGSCTQLKEYAFGTHPECYVNSGLCTLPPTDWIVVVQTVGLQELFGSWGALKASLQAAQGCGKFLAFLVERSIVE
;
A
#
# COMPACT_ATOMS: atom_id res chain seq x y z
N THR A 1 -1.83 -17.07 -10.51
CA THR A 1 -0.43 -17.52 -10.68
C THR A 1 0.44 -16.40 -10.14
N CYS A 2 1.71 -16.64 -9.79
CA CYS A 2 2.59 -15.59 -9.29
C CYS A 2 2.88 -14.48 -10.32
N SER A 3 2.62 -14.74 -11.60
CA SER A 3 2.68 -13.76 -12.69
C SER A 3 1.41 -12.92 -12.91
N ASN A 4 0.30 -13.28 -12.25
CA ASN A 4 -0.98 -12.60 -12.39
C ASN A 4 -1.73 -12.64 -11.05
N PRO A 5 -1.41 -11.68 -10.15
CA PRO A 5 -2.09 -11.54 -8.86
C PRO A 5 -3.60 -11.39 -9.05
N LYS A 6 -4.37 -11.90 -8.09
CA LYS A 6 -5.83 -11.83 -8.14
C LYS A 6 -6.30 -10.58 -7.41
N PRO A 7 -7.28 -9.83 -7.96
CA PRO A 7 -7.93 -8.77 -7.21
C PRO A 7 -8.51 -9.31 -5.90
N ASN A 8 -8.48 -8.51 -4.84
CA ASN A 8 -9.06 -8.84 -3.52
C ASN A 8 -8.48 -10.11 -2.87
N SER A 9 -7.19 -10.40 -3.08
CA SER A 9 -6.53 -11.58 -2.51
C SER A 9 -5.17 -11.22 -1.95
N CYS A 10 -4.92 -11.55 -0.69
CA CYS A 10 -3.61 -11.33 -0.05
C CYS A 10 -2.62 -12.48 -0.23
N ALA A 11 -3.09 -13.63 -0.73
CA ALA A 11 -2.29 -14.84 -0.91
C ALA A 11 -1.02 -14.65 -1.76
N PHE A 12 -0.96 -13.61 -2.62
CA PHE A 12 0.26 -13.29 -3.39
C PHE A 12 1.50 -13.08 -2.51
N TYR A 13 1.33 -12.52 -1.31
CA TYR A 13 2.46 -12.22 -0.45
C TYR A 13 3.12 -13.48 0.12
N ASP A 14 2.32 -14.45 0.56
CA ASP A 14 2.82 -15.71 1.14
C ASP A 14 3.14 -16.74 0.04
N ASP A 15 2.15 -17.06 -0.80
CA ASP A 15 2.24 -18.14 -1.80
C ASP A 15 3.24 -17.88 -2.92
N CYS A 16 3.68 -16.63 -3.11
CA CYS A 16 4.50 -16.23 -4.25
C CYS A 16 5.71 -15.37 -3.85
N LEU A 17 5.47 -14.21 -3.22
CA LEU A 17 6.56 -13.29 -2.96
C LEU A 17 7.52 -13.82 -1.88
N GLU A 18 6.98 -14.37 -0.78
CA GLU A 18 7.78 -14.98 0.27
C GLU A 18 8.41 -16.31 -0.17
N ASP A 19 7.69 -17.15 -0.92
CA ASP A 19 8.24 -18.41 -1.47
C ASP A 19 9.53 -18.17 -2.29
N GLU A 20 9.53 -17.11 -3.12
CA GLU A 20 10.69 -16.75 -3.94
C GLU A 20 11.76 -15.95 -3.18
N CYS A 21 11.38 -14.97 -2.35
CA CYS A 21 12.32 -14.04 -1.72
C CYS A 21 12.84 -14.47 -0.34
N GLN A 22 12.07 -15.30 0.38
CA GLN A 22 12.45 -15.94 1.66
C GLN A 22 12.96 -14.95 2.72
N CYS A 23 12.23 -13.86 2.93
CA CYS A 23 12.65 -12.78 3.82
C CYS A 23 12.27 -12.99 5.29
N GLY A 24 11.54 -14.05 5.60
CA GLY A 24 11.09 -14.43 6.93
C GLY A 24 9.87 -13.65 7.40
N ALA A 25 9.36 -14.03 8.58
CA ALA A 25 8.12 -13.49 9.15
C ALA A 25 8.16 -11.96 9.36
N ASP A 26 9.33 -11.41 9.71
CA ASP A 26 9.54 -9.96 9.91
C ASP A 26 9.93 -9.24 8.59
N GLY A 27 10.10 -10.00 7.51
CA GLY A 27 10.41 -9.51 6.18
C GLY A 27 9.24 -8.74 5.56
N TYR A 28 9.53 -7.97 4.51
CA TYR A 28 8.50 -7.18 3.83
C TYR A 28 7.29 -8.02 3.34
N PRO A 29 7.46 -9.21 2.72
CA PRO A 29 6.33 -9.97 2.20
C PRO A 29 5.29 -10.29 3.28
N ILE A 30 5.72 -10.84 4.42
CA ILE A 30 4.83 -11.29 5.49
C ILE A 30 4.54 -10.17 6.49
N GLY A 31 5.57 -9.63 7.12
CA GLY A 31 5.45 -8.68 8.23
C GLY A 31 4.90 -7.31 7.83
N TYR A 32 4.82 -7.00 6.53
CA TYR A 32 4.26 -5.74 6.03
C TYR A 32 3.20 -5.95 4.96
N GLY A 33 3.57 -6.58 3.84
CA GLY A 33 2.71 -6.74 2.67
C GLY A 33 1.44 -7.53 2.98
N LEU A 34 1.59 -8.76 3.49
CA LEU A 34 0.45 -9.59 3.90
C LEU A 34 -0.33 -8.94 5.04
N HIS A 35 0.37 -8.50 6.10
CA HIS A 35 -0.26 -7.86 7.26
C HIS A 35 -1.20 -6.72 6.86
N TYR A 36 -0.72 -5.71 6.12
CA TYR A 36 -1.57 -4.58 5.74
C TYR A 36 -2.59 -4.92 4.66
N CYS A 37 -2.31 -5.92 3.80
CA CYS A 37 -3.31 -6.41 2.86
C CYS A 37 -4.54 -6.96 3.59
N GLU A 38 -4.34 -7.73 4.67
CA GLU A 38 -5.41 -8.31 5.48
C GLU A 38 -6.13 -7.22 6.30
N GLU A 39 -5.40 -6.33 6.96
CA GLU A 39 -5.97 -5.21 7.71
C GLU A 39 -6.87 -4.32 6.83
N PHE A 40 -6.43 -4.00 5.60
CA PHE A 40 -7.28 -3.26 4.66
C PHE A 40 -8.46 -4.08 4.16
N THR A 41 -8.33 -5.39 4.02
CA THR A 41 -9.43 -6.28 3.66
C THR A 41 -10.54 -6.23 4.71
N ASP A 42 -10.16 -6.26 5.99
CA ASP A 42 -11.10 -6.18 7.11
C ASP A 42 -11.73 -4.78 7.24
N ALA A 43 -10.93 -3.73 6.99
CA ALA A 43 -11.37 -2.34 7.05
C ALA A 43 -12.38 -1.96 5.95
N LYS A 44 -12.47 -2.70 4.83
CA LYS A 44 -13.41 -2.41 3.72
C LYS A 44 -14.85 -2.23 4.16
N SER A 45 -15.29 -2.95 5.19
CA SER A 45 -16.65 -2.86 5.72
C SER A 45 -17.00 -1.47 6.27
N GLN A 46 -15.98 -0.67 6.63
CA GLN A 46 -16.11 0.68 7.20
C GLN A 46 -15.99 1.78 6.14
N MET A 47 -15.64 1.44 4.90
CA MET A 47 -15.39 2.39 3.82
C MET A 47 -16.61 2.59 2.93
N SER A 48 -16.66 3.73 2.25
CA SER A 48 -17.59 3.95 1.15
C SER A 48 -17.32 2.98 -0.01
N ASP A 49 -18.21 2.92 -1.00
CA ASP A 49 -17.98 2.08 -2.18
C ASP A 49 -16.73 2.53 -2.96
N ALA A 50 -16.47 3.85 -3.05
CA ALA A 50 -15.24 4.37 -3.63
C ALA A 50 -13.99 3.95 -2.82
N GLY A 51 -14.09 3.91 -1.48
CA GLY A 51 -13.01 3.42 -0.63
C GLY A 51 -12.74 1.93 -0.80
N LYS A 52 -13.77 1.11 -0.95
CA LYS A 52 -13.63 -0.33 -1.22
C LYS A 52 -12.95 -0.59 -2.55
N ASP A 53 -13.33 0.18 -3.58
CA ASP A 53 -12.71 0.12 -4.90
C ASP A 53 -11.24 0.54 -4.81
N TRP A 54 -10.94 1.65 -4.12
CA TRP A 54 -9.57 2.11 -3.88
C TRP A 54 -8.70 1.04 -3.21
N VAL A 55 -9.21 0.34 -2.19
CA VAL A 55 -8.46 -0.76 -1.55
C VAL A 55 -8.19 -1.89 -2.54
N ALA A 56 -9.19 -2.29 -3.33
CA ALA A 56 -9.04 -3.38 -4.30
C ALA A 56 -8.02 -3.02 -5.40
N GLU A 57 -8.08 -1.81 -5.93
CA GLU A 57 -7.18 -1.30 -6.96
C GLU A 57 -5.76 -1.10 -6.43
N THR A 58 -5.62 -0.52 -5.23
CA THR A 58 -4.32 -0.31 -4.58
C THR A 58 -3.64 -1.64 -4.30
N MET A 59 -4.36 -2.59 -3.72
CA MET A 59 -3.86 -3.94 -3.44
C MET A 59 -3.34 -4.60 -4.71
N LEU A 60 -4.13 -4.58 -5.79
CA LEU A 60 -3.74 -5.19 -7.05
C LEU A 60 -2.54 -4.48 -7.69
N CYS A 61 -2.50 -3.14 -7.65
CA CYS A 61 -1.37 -2.35 -8.14
C CYS A 61 -0.07 -2.72 -7.43
N LEU A 62 -0.06 -2.73 -6.10
CA LEU A 62 1.11 -3.07 -5.28
C LEU A 62 1.62 -4.49 -5.56
N GLN A 63 0.71 -5.46 -5.70
CA GLN A 63 1.09 -6.84 -6.02
C GLN A 63 1.66 -6.96 -7.44
N ASN A 64 1.08 -6.26 -8.41
CA ASN A 64 1.58 -6.25 -9.79
C ASN A 64 3.00 -5.68 -9.89
N GLU A 65 3.31 -4.62 -9.15
CA GLU A 65 4.67 -4.05 -9.09
C GLU A 65 5.70 -5.05 -8.56
N LEU A 66 5.27 -6.02 -7.75
CA LEU A 66 6.12 -7.03 -7.12
C LEU A 66 6.18 -8.35 -7.91
N VAL A 67 5.42 -8.50 -8.99
CA VAL A 67 5.47 -9.70 -9.86
C VAL A 67 6.89 -10.02 -10.34
N PRO A 68 7.74 -9.06 -10.73
CA PRO A 68 9.11 -9.40 -11.15
C PRO A 68 9.92 -10.09 -10.06
N TRP A 69 9.71 -9.69 -8.80
CA TRP A 69 10.35 -10.31 -7.63
C TRP A 69 9.77 -11.69 -7.34
N ALA A 70 8.43 -11.81 -7.33
CA ALA A 70 7.73 -13.08 -7.07
C ALA A 70 7.87 -14.14 -8.18
N THR A 71 8.51 -13.80 -9.30
CA THR A 71 8.77 -14.72 -10.41
C THR A 71 10.27 -14.94 -10.66
N GLY A 72 11.13 -14.37 -9.82
CA GLY A 72 12.59 -14.45 -9.96
C GLY A 72 13.16 -13.69 -11.17
N SER A 73 12.34 -12.96 -11.94
CA SER A 73 12.83 -12.13 -13.06
C SER A 73 13.57 -10.86 -12.59
N ARG A 74 13.38 -10.49 -11.31
CA ARG A 74 14.19 -9.54 -10.57
C ARG A 74 14.61 -10.18 -9.24
N THR A 75 15.89 -10.08 -8.90
CA THR A 75 16.45 -10.65 -7.66
C THR A 75 17.21 -9.57 -6.88
N GLY A 76 17.39 -9.79 -5.58
CA GLY A 76 18.07 -8.87 -4.68
C GLY A 76 17.95 -9.31 -3.22
N SER A 77 18.49 -8.51 -2.29
CA SER A 77 18.32 -8.74 -0.86
C SER A 77 16.92 -8.34 -0.37
N CYS A 78 16.52 -8.84 0.79
CA CYS A 78 15.26 -8.45 1.44
C CYS A 78 15.17 -6.95 1.74
N THR A 79 16.31 -6.29 2.01
CA THR A 79 16.37 -4.83 2.13
C THR A 79 16.04 -4.15 0.81
N GLN A 80 16.62 -4.62 -0.30
CA GLN A 80 16.35 -4.06 -1.64
C GLN A 80 14.91 -4.31 -2.08
N LEU A 81 14.34 -5.47 -1.76
CA LEU A 81 12.92 -5.77 -1.97
C LEU A 81 12.05 -4.78 -1.20
N LYS A 82 12.32 -4.61 0.10
CA LYS A 82 11.58 -3.70 0.99
C LYS A 82 11.63 -2.26 0.47
N GLU A 83 12.82 -1.76 0.13
CA GLU A 83 13.00 -0.41 -0.43
C GLU A 83 12.24 -0.23 -1.74
N TYR A 84 12.33 -1.21 -2.65
CA TYR A 84 11.60 -1.19 -3.90
C TYR A 84 10.09 -1.17 -3.66
N ALA A 85 9.59 -2.05 -2.80
CA ALA A 85 8.17 -2.16 -2.51
C ALA A 85 7.62 -0.85 -1.94
N PHE A 86 8.28 -0.24 -0.96
CA PHE A 86 7.89 1.07 -0.44
C PHE A 86 7.89 2.18 -1.51
N GLY A 87 8.83 2.12 -2.45
CA GLY A 87 8.90 3.07 -3.57
C GLY A 87 7.65 3.06 -4.48
N THR A 88 6.91 1.95 -4.52
CA THR A 88 5.73 1.79 -5.38
C THR A 88 4.44 2.35 -4.76
N HIS A 89 4.39 2.48 -3.42
CA HIS A 89 3.16 2.82 -2.71
C HIS A 89 2.58 4.18 -3.12
N PRO A 90 3.37 5.27 -3.18
CA PRO A 90 2.79 6.59 -3.45
C PRO A 90 2.08 6.64 -4.81
N GLU A 91 2.64 6.02 -5.83
CA GLU A 91 2.05 5.97 -7.17
C GLU A 91 0.80 5.09 -7.19
N CYS A 92 0.84 3.88 -6.62
CA CYS A 92 -0.33 3.01 -6.52
C CYS A 92 -1.48 3.65 -5.75
N TYR A 93 -1.20 4.36 -4.66
CA TYR A 93 -2.21 5.05 -3.85
C TYR A 93 -2.90 6.15 -4.67
N VAL A 94 -2.13 6.99 -5.35
CA VAL A 94 -2.64 8.09 -6.17
C VAL A 94 -3.43 7.55 -7.36
N ASN A 95 -2.86 6.62 -8.11
CA ASN A 95 -3.46 6.10 -9.35
C ASN A 95 -4.75 5.31 -9.08
N SER A 96 -4.90 4.73 -7.90
CA SER A 96 -6.11 4.04 -7.47
C SER A 96 -7.20 4.99 -6.93
N GLY A 97 -6.92 6.30 -6.84
CA GLY A 97 -7.91 7.32 -6.49
C GLY A 97 -7.87 7.86 -5.05
N LEU A 98 -6.77 7.70 -4.31
CA LEU A 98 -6.67 8.18 -2.91
C LEU A 98 -7.11 9.64 -2.76
N CYS A 99 -6.74 10.49 -3.72
CA CYS A 99 -6.94 11.93 -3.64
C CYS A 99 -8.38 12.40 -3.86
N THR A 100 -9.24 11.52 -4.36
CA THR A 100 -10.67 11.80 -4.60
C THR A 100 -11.58 11.12 -3.59
N LEU A 101 -11.04 10.30 -2.70
CA LEU A 101 -11.82 9.67 -1.62
C LEU A 101 -12.46 10.71 -0.68
N PRO A 102 -13.60 10.38 -0.08
CA PRO A 102 -14.20 11.22 0.95
C PRO A 102 -13.35 11.20 2.24
N PRO A 103 -13.40 12.26 3.06
CA PRO A 103 -12.63 12.32 4.31
C PRO A 103 -12.88 11.17 5.29
N THR A 104 -14.07 10.54 5.26
CA THR A 104 -14.37 9.37 6.09
C THR A 104 -13.49 8.17 5.73
N ASP A 105 -13.21 7.97 4.44
CA ASP A 105 -12.36 6.88 3.99
C ASP A 105 -10.90 7.16 4.33
N TRP A 106 -10.45 8.43 4.24
CA TRP A 106 -9.11 8.81 4.69
C TRP A 106 -8.87 8.55 6.17
N ILE A 107 -9.90 8.70 7.01
CA ILE A 107 -9.81 8.35 8.43
C ILE A 107 -9.57 6.84 8.58
N VAL A 108 -10.33 6.01 7.86
CA VAL A 108 -10.13 4.56 7.88
C VAL A 108 -8.72 4.20 7.42
N VAL A 109 -8.25 4.78 6.31
CA VAL A 109 -6.87 4.57 5.81
C VAL A 109 -5.85 4.88 6.89
N VAL A 110 -5.92 6.07 7.51
CA VAL A 110 -5.00 6.47 8.58
C VAL A 110 -5.08 5.55 9.80
N GLN A 111 -6.27 5.07 10.16
CA GLN A 111 -6.46 4.15 11.29
C GLN A 111 -5.90 2.76 11.00
N THR A 112 -5.97 2.28 9.75
CA THR A 112 -5.48 0.96 9.34
C THR A 112 -3.96 0.92 9.33
N VAL A 113 -3.28 1.87 8.65
CA VAL A 113 -1.81 1.85 8.56
C VAL A 113 -1.13 2.58 9.70
N GLY A 114 -1.85 3.43 10.43
CA GLY A 114 -1.27 4.32 11.43
C GLY A 114 -0.53 5.50 10.79
N LEU A 115 -0.52 6.62 11.50
CA LEU A 115 0.24 7.81 11.08
C LEU A 115 1.73 7.52 11.04
N GLN A 116 2.28 6.73 11.96
CA GLN A 116 3.72 6.44 12.02
C GLN A 116 4.25 5.74 10.76
N GLU A 117 3.52 4.79 10.19
CA GLU A 117 3.93 4.11 8.96
C GLU A 117 3.73 5.00 7.72
N LEU A 118 2.64 5.78 7.69
CA LEU A 118 2.44 6.82 6.67
C LEU A 118 3.55 7.88 6.72
N PHE A 119 4.04 8.22 7.92
CA PHE A 119 5.06 9.24 8.11
C PHE A 119 6.50 8.71 7.98
N GLY A 120 6.74 7.42 8.20
CA GLY A 120 8.03 6.76 7.94
C GLY A 120 8.46 6.87 6.48
N SER A 121 7.48 7.00 5.56
CA SER A 121 7.67 7.25 4.13
C SER A 121 7.15 8.63 3.68
N TRP A 122 6.93 9.57 4.62
CA TRP A 122 6.27 10.87 4.35
C TRP A 122 6.92 11.68 3.25
N GLY A 123 8.25 11.69 3.17
CA GLY A 123 8.96 12.46 2.16
C GLY A 123 8.60 12.01 0.74
N ALA A 124 8.57 10.69 0.52
CA ALA A 124 8.20 10.08 -0.74
C ALA A 124 6.69 10.26 -1.01
N LEU A 125 5.86 10.01 0.00
CA LEU A 125 4.41 10.18 -0.09
C LEU A 125 4.05 11.64 -0.43
N LYS A 126 4.62 12.62 0.27
CA LYS A 126 4.39 14.04 0.04
C LYS A 126 4.87 14.49 -1.33
N ALA A 127 6.05 14.05 -1.78
CA ALA A 127 6.55 14.40 -3.10
C ALA A 127 5.60 13.90 -4.22
N SER A 128 5.16 12.64 -4.14
CA SER A 128 4.20 12.08 -5.09
C SER A 128 2.83 12.76 -5.02
N LEU A 129 2.31 13.04 -3.82
CA LEU A 129 1.05 13.75 -3.64
C LEU A 129 1.13 15.22 -4.12
N GLN A 130 2.29 15.87 -3.99
CA GLN A 130 2.50 17.22 -4.52
C GLN A 130 2.58 17.24 -6.05
N ALA A 131 3.14 16.19 -6.65
CA ALA A 131 3.16 16.01 -8.10
C ALA A 131 1.78 15.62 -8.65
N ALA A 132 0.95 14.96 -7.85
CA ALA A 132 -0.38 14.51 -8.24
C ALA A 132 -1.43 15.63 -8.12
N GLN A 133 -2.04 15.98 -9.25
CA GLN A 133 -3.10 16.97 -9.28
C GLN A 133 -4.30 16.53 -8.43
N GLY A 134 -4.79 17.41 -7.55
CA GLY A 134 -6.01 17.16 -6.75
C GLY A 134 -5.77 16.62 -5.33
N CYS A 135 -4.56 16.22 -4.98
CA CYS A 135 -4.25 15.68 -3.65
C CYS A 135 -4.11 16.74 -2.53
N GLY A 136 -4.27 18.03 -2.86
CA GLY A 136 -4.15 19.12 -1.89
C GLY A 136 -5.09 18.99 -0.68
N LYS A 137 -6.31 18.47 -0.88
CA LYS A 137 -7.27 18.24 0.21
C LYS A 137 -6.81 17.11 1.14
N PHE A 138 -6.29 16.02 0.56
CA PHE A 138 -5.74 14.92 1.35
C PHE A 138 -4.50 15.35 2.14
N LEU A 139 -3.61 16.13 1.52
CA LEU A 139 -2.45 16.71 2.22
C LEU A 139 -2.86 17.61 3.38
N ALA A 140 -3.86 18.49 3.19
CA ALA A 140 -4.41 19.30 4.27
C ALA A 140 -4.98 18.45 5.39
N PHE A 141 -5.74 17.41 5.06
CA PHE A 141 -6.28 16.45 6.03
C PHE A 141 -5.17 15.77 6.86
N LEU A 142 -4.10 15.31 6.22
CA LEU A 142 -2.98 14.69 6.93
C LEU A 142 -2.27 15.68 7.84
N VAL A 143 -2.02 16.92 7.39
CA VAL A 143 -1.39 17.98 8.21
C VAL A 143 -2.26 18.33 9.41
N GLU A 144 -3.57 18.49 9.23
CA GLU A 144 -4.49 18.73 10.34
C GLU A 144 -4.39 17.60 11.37
N ARG A 145 -4.39 16.33 10.94
CA ARG A 145 -4.36 15.17 11.86
C ARG A 145 -3.01 14.91 12.51
N SER A 146 -1.91 15.30 11.88
CA SER A 146 -0.55 15.17 12.47
C SER A 146 -0.18 16.29 13.44
N ILE A 147 -1.00 17.35 13.52
CA ILE A 147 -0.87 18.41 14.54
C ILE A 147 -1.71 18.08 15.80
N VAL A 148 -2.57 17.06 15.76
CA VAL A 148 -3.44 16.66 16.90
C VAL A 148 -2.82 15.56 17.77
N GLU A 149 -1.53 15.22 17.60
CA GLU A 149 -0.80 14.36 18.54
C GLU A 149 0.16 15.16 19.43
#